data_AF-S7NJD8-F1
#
_entry.id   AF-S7NJD8-F1
#
_cell.length_a   1.000
_cell.length_b   1.000
_cell.length_c   1.000
_cell.angle_alpha   90.00
_cell.angle_beta   90.00
_cell.angle_gamma   90.00
#
_symmetry.space_group_name_H-M   'P 1'
#
loop_
_entity.id
_entity.type
_entity.pdbx_description
1 polymer ?
#
loop_
_entity_poly.entity_id
_entity_poly.type
_entity_poly.pdbx_seq_one_letter_code
_entity_poly.pdbx_strand_id
1 'polypeptide(L)'
;MGAEGDDGPLSVQDRAPDLGVLRGQCGQWPRPDRAELGKPREQSCSLPGIDFNYGLYVRGLDGGVPEAIGHWNVFKPQPTRHQELNRDYIATNRGAVKAGLVTARETLLYKQLNDFRVSSKDNRRYRKEPTFIPPNMTFGIQARPSTPLFDLLQHQYQKLWVQEQKATQKAIKLEKKQKVSLGKLYETRSSQLRKYKPPVKLDALWHMPHFQKVGPQLDTFPSEADRQRAFKAQQEEYAVRRGTLRMGNYTHL
;
A
#
# COMPACT_ATOMS: atom_id res chain seq x y z
N MET A 1 48.38 -59.53 87.01
CA MET A 1 46.91 -59.64 86.87
C MET A 1 46.51 -58.70 85.76
N GLY A 2 46.13 -59.14 84.57
CA GLY A 2 45.88 -60.50 84.08
C GLY A 2 44.83 -60.42 82.97
N ALA A 3 45.08 -61.15 81.87
CA ALA A 3 44.12 -61.66 80.88
C ALA A 3 43.36 -60.62 80.02
N GLU A 4 43.19 -60.77 78.69
CA GLU A 4 43.73 -61.68 77.65
C GLU A 4 44.20 -60.77 76.45
N GLY A 5 44.92 -61.17 75.39
CA GLY A 5 44.82 -62.38 74.55
C GLY A 5 43.53 -62.35 73.70
N ASP A 6 43.44 -62.69 72.42
CA ASP A 6 44.34 -62.84 71.26
C ASP A 6 43.46 -62.57 69.99
N ASP A 7 43.88 -62.52 68.73
CA ASP A 7 45.13 -62.86 68.01
C ASP A 7 45.32 -61.87 66.83
N GLY A 8 46.37 -62.03 66.02
CA GLY A 8 46.57 -61.40 64.71
C GLY A 8 46.14 -62.31 63.53
N PRO A 9 46.84 -62.23 62.37
CA PRO A 9 46.60 -61.15 61.40
C PRO A 9 46.35 -61.72 59.96
N LEU A 10 46.87 -61.05 58.91
CA LEU A 10 46.90 -61.42 57.48
C LEU A 10 45.62 -61.07 56.66
N SER A 11 45.70 -60.58 55.40
CA SER A 11 46.86 -60.20 54.58
C SER A 11 46.46 -59.37 53.33
N VAL A 12 47.11 -58.21 53.15
CA VAL A 12 47.72 -57.70 51.88
C VAL A 12 46.86 -57.66 50.59
N GLN A 13 46.58 -56.44 50.10
CA GLN A 13 47.07 -55.87 48.81
C GLN A 13 46.40 -54.48 48.58
N ASP A 14 47.11 -53.36 48.75
CA ASP A 14 48.00 -52.67 47.80
C ASP A 14 47.31 -51.92 46.64
N ARG A 15 47.48 -50.57 46.68
CA ARG A 15 47.63 -49.62 45.55
C ARG A 15 46.48 -49.32 44.57
N ALA A 16 45.87 -48.15 44.82
CA ALA A 16 45.77 -46.98 43.91
C ALA A 16 45.00 -47.10 42.56
N PRO A 17 44.74 -45.97 41.87
CA PRO A 17 44.01 -44.80 42.33
C PRO A 17 42.67 -44.65 41.57
N ASP A 18 41.61 -44.18 42.23
CA ASP A 18 40.31 -43.96 41.59
C ASP A 18 40.30 -42.78 40.62
N LEU A 19 40.60 -43.06 39.35
CA LEU A 19 40.21 -42.24 38.19
C LEU A 19 39.04 -42.90 37.46
N GLY A 20 37.91 -43.00 38.16
CA GLY A 20 36.66 -43.60 37.65
C GLY A 20 35.51 -42.61 37.66
N VAL A 21 35.21 -41.99 36.52
CA VAL A 21 33.99 -41.18 36.35
C VAL A 21 32.78 -42.10 36.54
N LEU A 22 32.09 -41.95 37.68
CA LEU A 22 30.84 -42.64 37.95
C LEU A 22 29.79 -42.26 36.91
N ARG A 23 29.55 -43.13 35.94
CA ARG A 23 28.25 -43.15 35.25
C ARG A 23 27.19 -43.37 36.33
N GLY A 24 26.34 -42.37 36.54
CA GLY A 24 25.16 -42.50 37.39
C GLY A 24 24.40 -43.75 36.98
N GLN A 25 24.30 -44.71 37.89
CA GLN A 25 23.60 -45.96 37.66
C GLN A 25 22.15 -45.64 37.32
N CYS A 26 21.59 -46.29 36.31
CA CYS A 26 20.15 -46.23 36.06
C CYS A 26 19.47 -46.88 37.27
N GLY A 27 19.05 -46.04 38.22
CA GLY A 27 18.51 -46.46 39.50
C GLY A 27 17.39 -47.48 39.30
N GLN A 28 17.48 -48.59 40.01
CA GLN A 28 16.40 -49.56 40.08
C GLN A 28 15.16 -48.84 40.61
N TRP A 29 14.14 -48.69 39.76
CA TRP A 29 12.87 -48.14 40.20
C TRP A 29 12.34 -49.01 41.35
N PRO A 30 12.08 -48.45 42.54
CA PRO A 30 11.45 -49.22 43.60
C PRO A 30 10.13 -49.75 43.06
N ARG A 31 9.87 -51.05 43.26
CA ARG A 31 8.58 -51.64 42.87
C ARG A 31 7.48 -50.87 43.60
N PRO A 32 6.33 -50.58 42.96
CA PRO A 32 5.26 -49.87 43.65
C PRO A 32 4.74 -50.75 44.79
N ASP A 33 4.92 -50.31 46.03
CA ASP A 33 4.21 -50.88 47.16
C ASP A 33 2.70 -50.70 46.96
N ARG A 34 1.93 -51.57 47.63
CA ARG A 34 0.47 -51.67 47.41
C ARG A 34 -0.20 -50.32 47.66
N ALA A 35 -1.07 -49.91 46.75
CA ALA A 35 -1.83 -48.68 46.90
C ALA A 35 -2.72 -48.74 48.15
N GLU A 36 -2.47 -47.83 49.10
CA GLU A 36 -3.30 -47.67 50.29
C GLU A 36 -4.66 -47.05 49.91
N LEU A 37 -5.75 -47.68 50.32
CA LEU A 37 -7.10 -47.17 50.07
C LEU A 37 -7.30 -45.80 50.74
N GLY A 38 -7.66 -44.81 49.93
CA GLY A 38 -7.94 -43.45 50.39
C GLY A 38 -6.77 -42.47 50.32
N LYS A 39 -5.54 -42.91 50.00
CA LYS A 39 -4.39 -42.01 49.77
C LYS A 39 -4.04 -41.88 48.28
N PRO A 40 -3.55 -40.71 47.83
CA PRO A 40 -2.94 -40.60 46.50
C PRO A 40 -1.67 -41.46 46.45
N ARG A 41 -1.37 -42.02 45.28
CA ARG A 41 -0.17 -42.84 45.07
C ARG A 41 1.09 -41.97 45.23
N GLU A 42 1.93 -42.33 46.19
CA GLU A 42 3.21 -41.67 46.39
C GLU A 42 4.11 -41.83 45.16
N GLN A 43 4.75 -40.73 44.75
CA GLN A 43 5.80 -40.73 43.73
C GLN A 43 7.12 -40.41 44.41
N SER A 44 8.18 -41.14 44.05
CA SER A 44 9.52 -41.01 44.65
C SER A 44 10.28 -39.75 44.18
N CYS A 45 9.59 -38.62 44.13
CA CYS A 45 10.12 -37.33 43.70
C CYS A 45 10.36 -36.47 44.95
N SER A 46 11.56 -35.90 45.10
CA SER A 46 11.83 -34.93 46.16
C SER A 46 11.01 -33.67 45.89
N LEU A 47 9.98 -33.46 46.70
CA LEU A 47 9.15 -32.25 46.64
C LEU A 47 9.86 -31.08 47.34
N PRO A 48 9.69 -29.83 46.87
CA PRO A 48 10.11 -28.67 47.63
C PRO A 48 9.34 -28.58 48.97
N GLY A 49 9.96 -27.92 49.95
CA GLY A 49 9.50 -27.90 51.35
C GLY A 49 8.11 -27.29 51.56
N ILE A 50 7.60 -27.40 52.81
CA ILE A 50 6.22 -27.05 53.19
C ILE A 50 5.81 -25.62 52.80
N ASP A 51 6.74 -24.66 52.79
CA ASP A 51 6.49 -23.25 52.45
C ASP A 51 6.43 -22.97 50.93
N PHE A 52 6.62 -24.00 50.09
CA PHE A 52 6.58 -23.84 48.63
C PHE A 52 5.14 -23.81 48.10
N ASN A 53 4.76 -22.65 47.56
CA ASN A 53 3.48 -22.48 46.89
C ASN A 53 3.56 -23.02 45.45
N TYR A 54 2.88 -24.14 45.19
CA TYR A 54 2.77 -24.71 43.85
C TYR A 54 1.88 -23.85 42.95
N GLY A 55 2.31 -23.66 41.70
CA GLY A 55 1.58 -22.89 40.69
C GLY A 55 2.40 -21.73 40.11
N LEU A 56 1.86 -21.09 39.07
CA LEU A 56 2.47 -19.92 38.44
C LEU A 56 2.07 -18.66 39.19
N TYR A 57 2.95 -18.15 40.05
CA TYR A 57 2.76 -16.83 40.67
C TYR A 57 3.03 -15.71 39.65
N VAL A 58 1.97 -15.15 39.07
CA VAL A 58 2.05 -13.98 38.21
C VAL A 58 2.20 -12.73 39.08
N ARG A 59 3.45 -12.36 39.39
CA ARG A 59 3.75 -11.11 40.08
C ARG A 59 3.43 -9.95 39.14
N GLY A 60 2.44 -9.13 39.49
CA GLY A 60 2.18 -7.86 38.82
C GLY A 60 3.38 -6.94 38.99
N LEU A 61 4.23 -6.86 37.97
CA LEU A 61 5.36 -5.93 37.88
C LEU A 61 4.95 -4.60 37.24
N ASP A 62 3.81 -4.57 36.55
CA ASP A 62 3.21 -3.37 36.00
C ASP A 62 2.70 -2.50 37.16
N GLY A 63 3.11 -1.23 37.23
CA GLY A 63 2.73 -0.24 38.24
C GLY A 63 1.26 0.21 38.20
N GLY A 64 0.38 -0.67 37.73
CA GLY A 64 -1.06 -0.52 37.70
C GLY A 64 -1.57 0.57 36.76
N VAL A 65 -2.81 0.97 37.03
CA VAL A 65 -3.52 2.05 36.33
C VAL A 65 -2.71 3.35 36.20
N PRO A 66 -2.02 3.88 37.23
CA PRO A 66 -1.29 5.14 37.08
C PRO A 66 -0.09 5.03 36.13
N GLU A 67 0.61 3.90 36.08
CA GLU A 67 1.70 3.73 35.11
C GLU A 67 1.14 3.65 33.67
N ALA A 68 0.04 2.92 33.48
CA ALA A 68 -0.61 2.73 32.18
C ALA A 68 -1.23 4.02 31.60
N ILE A 69 -1.73 4.93 32.43
CA ILE A 69 -2.28 6.23 31.99
C ILE A 69 -1.19 7.30 31.91
N GLY A 70 -0.22 7.29 32.84
CA GLY A 70 0.78 8.34 32.98
C GLY A 70 1.91 8.34 31.96
N HIS A 71 2.16 7.20 31.28
CA HIS A 71 3.30 7.05 30.39
C HIS A 71 2.89 6.72 28.95
N TRP A 72 3.20 7.62 28.02
CA TRP A 72 3.15 7.29 26.61
C TRP A 72 4.30 6.33 26.28
N ASN A 73 4.00 5.05 26.18
CA ASN A 73 5.02 4.02 25.92
C ASN A 73 5.47 4.09 24.45
N VAL A 74 6.37 5.03 24.16
CA VAL A 74 7.04 5.15 22.86
C VAL A 74 7.84 3.86 22.65
N PHE A 75 7.40 3.05 21.69
CA PHE A 75 8.09 1.81 21.31
C PHE A 75 9.54 2.11 20.98
N LYS A 76 10.44 1.86 21.94
CA LYS A 76 11.88 1.91 21.71
C LYS A 76 12.19 0.71 20.83
N PRO A 77 12.59 0.89 19.56
CA PRO A 77 13.00 -0.24 18.75
C PRO A 77 14.15 -0.92 19.48
N GLN A 78 13.98 -2.19 19.86
CA GLN A 78 15.12 -2.93 20.38
C GLN A 78 16.22 -2.86 19.32
N PRO A 79 17.49 -2.59 19.70
CA PRO A 79 18.58 -2.66 18.75
C PRO A 79 18.50 -4.03 18.10
N THR A 80 18.36 -4.06 16.78
CA THR A 80 18.09 -5.29 16.02
C THR A 80 19.16 -6.30 16.38
N ARG A 81 18.84 -7.27 17.26
CA ARG A 81 19.76 -8.34 17.64
C ARG A 81 20.24 -8.92 16.33
N HIS A 82 21.56 -8.92 16.11
CA HIS A 82 22.15 -9.40 14.87
C HIS A 82 21.63 -10.82 14.63
N GLN A 83 20.64 -10.95 13.76
CA GLN A 83 19.89 -12.18 13.62
C GLN A 83 20.86 -13.17 12.98
N GLU A 84 21.27 -14.18 13.73
CA GLU A 84 22.25 -15.14 13.25
C GLU A 84 21.69 -15.80 12.00
N LEU A 85 22.24 -15.38 10.86
CA LEU A 85 21.75 -15.82 9.55
C LEU A 85 21.90 -17.34 9.47
N ASN A 86 20.78 -18.02 9.24
CA ASN A 86 20.74 -19.48 9.18
C ASN A 86 21.79 -20.02 8.19
N ARG A 87 22.47 -21.10 8.57
CA ARG A 87 23.53 -21.71 7.76
C ARG A 87 22.95 -22.26 6.43
N ASP A 88 23.64 -22.02 5.33
CA ASP A 88 23.24 -22.55 4.02
C ASP A 88 23.85 -23.93 3.79
N TYR A 89 23.12 -24.96 4.20
CA TYR A 89 23.49 -26.36 3.97
C TYR A 89 23.61 -26.72 2.48
N ILE A 90 22.87 -26.07 1.58
CA ILE A 90 22.91 -26.38 0.14
C ILE A 90 24.20 -25.81 -0.46
N ALA A 91 24.53 -24.55 -0.20
CA ALA A 91 25.80 -23.97 -0.63
C ALA A 91 27.00 -24.71 -0.02
N THR A 92 26.95 -25.02 1.28
CA THR A 92 28.02 -25.74 1.98
C THR A 92 28.25 -27.14 1.39
N ASN A 93 27.19 -27.92 1.20
CA ASN A 93 27.33 -29.28 0.64
C ASN A 93 27.81 -29.24 -0.82
N ARG A 94 27.34 -28.27 -1.63
CA ARG A 94 27.84 -28.08 -3.02
C ARG A 94 29.32 -27.67 -3.04
N GLY A 95 29.77 -26.88 -2.07
CA GLY A 95 31.18 -26.54 -1.88
C GLY A 95 32.03 -27.77 -1.52
N ALA A 96 31.58 -28.58 -0.56
CA ALA A 96 32.26 -29.81 -0.16
C ALA A 96 32.42 -30.80 -1.33
N VAL A 97 31.35 -31.02 -2.10
CA VAL A 97 31.38 -31.90 -3.30
C VAL A 97 32.35 -31.35 -4.37
N LYS A 98 32.38 -30.02 -4.59
CA LYS A 98 33.36 -29.39 -5.49
C LYS A 98 34.80 -29.54 -5.02
N ALA A 99 35.03 -29.61 -3.71
CA ALA A 99 36.34 -29.87 -3.10
C ALA A 99 36.72 -31.36 -3.07
N GLY A 100 35.90 -32.25 -3.64
CA GLY A 100 36.14 -33.69 -3.65
C GLY A 100 35.88 -34.39 -2.30
N LEU A 101 35.23 -33.71 -1.35
CA LEU A 101 34.96 -34.26 -0.01
C LEU A 101 33.67 -35.08 -0.04
N VAL A 102 33.82 -36.40 0.10
CA VAL A 102 32.71 -37.37 -0.03
C VAL A 102 32.38 -38.01 1.32
N THR A 103 33.33 -38.06 2.26
CA THR A 103 33.12 -38.71 3.56
C THR A 103 32.34 -37.82 4.54
N ALA A 104 31.47 -38.42 5.34
CA ALA A 104 30.70 -37.71 6.37
C ALA A 104 31.57 -36.88 7.35
N ARG A 105 32.77 -37.37 7.71
CA ARG A 105 33.74 -36.66 8.56
C ARG A 105 34.34 -35.44 7.85
N GLU A 106 34.73 -35.59 6.59
CA GLU A 106 35.26 -34.49 5.77
C GLU A 106 34.22 -33.38 5.58
N THR A 107 32.97 -33.74 5.27
CA THR A 107 31.90 -32.74 5.11
C THR A 107 31.54 -32.03 6.42
N LEU A 108 31.77 -32.67 7.58
CA LEU A 108 31.63 -32.04 8.91
C LEU A 108 32.77 -31.04 9.16
N LEU A 109 34.02 -31.42 8.89
CA LEU A 109 35.17 -30.50 8.98
C LEU A 109 35.02 -29.32 8.01
N TYR A 110 34.57 -29.57 6.78
CA TYR A 110 34.30 -28.54 5.79
C TYR A 110 33.21 -27.56 6.25
N LYS A 111 32.15 -28.06 6.91
CA LYS A 111 31.13 -27.22 7.55
C LYS A 111 31.74 -26.37 8.66
N GLN A 112 32.58 -26.92 9.53
CA GLN A 112 33.20 -26.17 10.62
C GLN A 112 34.14 -25.07 10.10
N LEU A 113 34.92 -25.36 9.08
CA LEU A 113 35.94 -24.44 8.53
C LEU A 113 35.37 -23.36 7.59
N ASN A 114 34.18 -23.58 7.01
CA ASN A 114 33.54 -22.63 6.10
C ASN A 114 32.15 -22.21 6.62
N ASP A 115 31.99 -20.94 7.00
CA ASP A 115 30.71 -20.40 7.46
C ASP A 115 29.89 -19.78 6.32
N PHE A 116 29.19 -20.63 5.55
CA PHE A 116 28.20 -20.17 4.58
C PHE A 116 26.86 -19.89 5.26
N ARG A 117 26.45 -18.62 5.31
CA ARG A 117 25.15 -18.20 5.84
C ARG A 117 24.19 -17.73 4.74
N VAL A 118 22.90 -18.06 4.87
CA VAL A 118 21.84 -17.58 3.97
C VAL A 118 21.69 -16.08 4.17
N SER A 119 21.96 -15.29 3.13
CA SER A 119 21.73 -13.84 3.19
C SER A 119 20.24 -13.54 3.44
N SER A 120 19.95 -12.59 4.34
CA SER A 120 18.58 -12.07 4.50
C SER A 120 17.98 -11.52 3.20
N LYS A 121 18.83 -11.14 2.23
CA LYS A 121 18.41 -10.69 0.89
C LYS A 121 18.12 -11.84 -0.09
N ASP A 122 18.41 -13.10 0.25
CA ASP A 122 18.16 -14.24 -0.62
C ASP A 122 16.67 -14.62 -0.65
N ASN A 123 15.94 -13.90 -1.49
CA ASN A 123 14.51 -14.06 -1.69
C ASN A 123 14.14 -15.37 -2.43
N ARG A 124 15.07 -16.27 -2.74
CA ARG A 124 14.77 -17.55 -3.42
C ARG A 124 13.72 -18.40 -2.70
N ARG A 125 13.65 -18.34 -1.36
CA ARG A 125 12.62 -19.06 -0.57
C ARG A 125 11.23 -18.39 -0.61
N TYR A 126 11.17 -17.09 -0.93
CA TYR A 126 9.93 -16.31 -1.01
C TYR A 126 9.43 -16.12 -2.45
N ARG A 127 10.32 -16.30 -3.45
CA ARG A 127 9.97 -16.48 -4.86
C ARG A 127 9.34 -17.87 -5.07
N LYS A 128 8.18 -18.11 -4.45
CA LYS A 128 7.21 -19.02 -5.02
C LYS A 128 6.80 -18.39 -6.34
N GLU A 129 7.24 -18.96 -7.46
CA GLU A 129 6.65 -18.62 -8.75
C GLU A 129 5.13 -18.84 -8.64
N PRO A 130 4.30 -17.98 -9.26
CA PRO A 130 2.87 -18.24 -9.31
C PRO A 130 2.66 -19.63 -9.89
N THR A 131 2.04 -20.53 -9.14
CA THR A 131 1.76 -21.88 -9.63
C THR A 131 0.99 -21.75 -10.93
N PHE A 132 1.54 -22.28 -12.02
CA PHE A 132 0.92 -22.21 -13.34
C PHE A 132 -0.39 -23.01 -13.31
N ILE A 133 -1.50 -22.29 -13.22
CA ILE A 133 -2.85 -22.86 -13.28
C ILE A 133 -3.30 -22.78 -14.74
N PRO A 134 -3.67 -23.92 -15.37
CA PRO A 134 -4.12 -23.90 -16.75
C PRO A 134 -5.48 -23.17 -16.88
N PRO A 135 -5.75 -22.46 -17.99
CA PRO A 135 -6.91 -21.56 -18.10
C PRO A 135 -8.30 -22.23 -17.97
N ASN A 136 -8.36 -23.56 -18.03
CA ASN A 136 -9.59 -24.37 -17.98
C ASN A 136 -9.83 -25.03 -16.61
N MET A 137 -9.07 -24.69 -15.57
CA MET A 137 -9.22 -25.29 -14.23
C MET A 137 -10.36 -24.63 -13.44
N THR A 138 -11.45 -25.36 -13.20
CA THR A 138 -12.65 -24.85 -12.51
C THR A 138 -12.52 -24.78 -10.99
N PHE A 139 -11.55 -25.51 -10.41
CA PHE A 139 -11.36 -25.64 -8.95
C PHE A 139 -10.18 -24.79 -8.48
N GLY A 140 -10.26 -24.27 -7.25
CA GLY A 140 -9.14 -23.51 -6.66
C GLY A 140 -9.00 -22.09 -7.20
N ILE A 141 -10.12 -21.35 -7.31
CA ILE A 141 -10.12 -19.90 -7.52
C ILE A 141 -9.19 -19.28 -6.46
N GLN A 142 -8.06 -18.71 -6.92
CA GLN A 142 -7.15 -18.02 -6.02
C GLN A 142 -7.91 -16.86 -5.37
N ALA A 143 -7.79 -16.73 -4.04
CA ALA A 143 -8.37 -15.59 -3.33
C ALA A 143 -7.90 -14.31 -4.02
N ARG A 144 -8.86 -13.52 -4.54
CA ARG A 144 -8.56 -12.23 -5.18
C ARG A 144 -7.66 -11.46 -4.22
N PRO A 145 -6.46 -11.00 -4.65
CA PRO A 145 -5.59 -10.24 -3.76
C PRO A 145 -6.41 -9.09 -3.18
N SER A 146 -6.35 -8.92 -1.86
CA SER A 146 -7.02 -7.82 -1.19
C SER A 146 -6.63 -6.52 -1.89
N THR A 147 -7.60 -5.64 -2.11
CA THR A 147 -7.39 -4.36 -2.79
C THR A 147 -6.13 -3.71 -2.23
N PRO A 148 -5.05 -3.54 -3.03
CA PRO A 148 -3.74 -3.24 -2.49
C PRO A 148 -3.82 -1.96 -1.65
N LEU A 149 -3.57 -2.10 -0.35
CA LEU A 149 -3.76 -1.03 0.63
C LEU A 149 -3.00 0.24 0.24
N PHE A 150 -1.85 0.06 -0.40
CA PHE A 150 -1.02 1.13 -0.95
C PHE A 150 -1.74 1.98 -2.01
N ASP A 151 -2.51 1.37 -2.91
CA ASP A 151 -3.23 2.09 -3.98
C ASP A 151 -4.43 2.86 -3.42
N LEU A 152 -5.02 2.37 -2.32
CA LEU A 152 -6.03 3.10 -1.54
C LEU A 152 -5.40 4.31 -0.83
N LEU A 153 -4.29 4.12 -0.11
CA LEU A 153 -3.55 5.19 0.57
C LEU A 153 -2.98 6.25 -0.39
N GLN A 154 -2.63 5.86 -1.62
CA GLN A 154 -2.16 6.76 -2.67
C GLN A 154 -3.28 7.40 -3.52
N HIS A 155 -4.55 7.11 -3.19
CA HIS A 155 -5.74 7.53 -3.94
C HIS A 155 -5.67 7.21 -5.44
N GLN A 156 -5.07 6.08 -5.83
CA GLN A 156 -4.90 5.73 -7.25
C GLN A 156 -6.26 5.55 -7.96
N TYR A 157 -7.24 4.92 -7.30
CA TYR A 157 -8.59 4.76 -7.86
C TYR A 157 -9.31 6.09 -8.11
N GLN A 158 -9.09 7.11 -7.26
CA GLN A 158 -9.60 8.47 -7.51
C GLN A 158 -8.94 9.08 -8.75
N LYS A 159 -7.62 8.92 -8.92
CA LYS A 159 -6.88 9.40 -10.10
C LYS A 159 -7.38 8.72 -11.38
N LEU A 160 -7.59 7.40 -11.35
CA LEU A 160 -8.14 6.64 -12.47
C LEU A 160 -9.54 7.12 -12.84
N TRP A 161 -10.45 7.26 -11.87
CA TRP A 161 -11.80 7.78 -12.10
C TRP A 161 -11.80 9.21 -12.69
N VAL A 162 -10.94 10.11 -12.19
CA VAL A 162 -10.78 11.46 -12.76
C VAL A 162 -10.23 11.43 -14.20
N GLN A 163 -9.33 10.49 -14.52
CA GLN A 163 -8.83 10.32 -15.89
C GLN A 163 -9.92 9.79 -16.82
N GLU A 164 -10.70 8.80 -16.38
CA GLU A 164 -11.84 8.25 -17.12
C GLU A 164 -12.91 9.31 -17.39
N GLN A 165 -13.31 10.09 -16.37
CA GLN A 165 -14.24 11.21 -16.55
C GLN A 165 -13.71 12.24 -17.55
N LYS A 166 -12.42 12.59 -17.51
CA LYS A 166 -11.78 13.48 -18.48
C LYS A 166 -11.76 12.88 -19.89
N ALA A 167 -11.58 11.56 -20.04
CA ALA A 167 -11.63 10.87 -21.32
C ALA A 167 -13.05 10.89 -21.91
N THR A 168 -14.06 10.53 -21.11
CA THR A 168 -15.48 10.56 -21.49
C THR A 168 -15.94 11.96 -21.90
N GLN A 169 -15.58 13.00 -21.14
CA GLN A 169 -15.88 14.39 -21.52
C GLN A 169 -15.18 14.81 -22.83
N LYS A 170 -13.94 14.38 -23.06
CA LYS A 170 -13.23 14.63 -24.33
C LYS A 170 -13.93 13.94 -25.51
N ALA A 171 -14.35 12.68 -25.35
CA ALA A 171 -15.08 11.92 -26.37
C ALA A 171 -16.41 12.61 -26.73
N ILE A 172 -17.23 12.95 -25.73
CA ILE A 172 -18.49 13.69 -25.92
C ILE A 172 -18.25 15.04 -26.63
N LYS A 173 -17.17 15.76 -26.28
CA LYS A 173 -16.82 17.03 -26.93
C LYS A 173 -16.39 16.84 -28.39
N LEU A 174 -15.69 15.75 -28.70
CA LEU A 174 -15.31 15.39 -30.07
C LEU A 174 -16.54 15.05 -30.92
N GLU A 175 -17.42 14.19 -30.40
CA GLU A 175 -18.66 13.78 -31.05
C GLU A 175 -19.58 14.99 -31.32
N LYS A 176 -19.76 15.88 -30.32
CA LYS A 176 -20.51 17.13 -30.50
C LYS A 176 -19.89 18.03 -31.58
N LYS A 177 -18.56 18.16 -31.63
CA LYS A 177 -17.89 18.91 -32.72
C LYS A 177 -18.13 18.27 -34.08
N GLN A 178 -18.06 16.95 -34.19
CA GLN A 178 -18.29 16.20 -35.43
C GLN A 178 -19.74 16.37 -35.92
N LYS A 179 -20.72 16.26 -35.01
CA LYS A 179 -22.14 16.54 -35.29
C LYS A 179 -22.37 17.98 -35.74
N VAL A 180 -21.70 18.97 -35.13
CA VAL A 180 -21.77 20.38 -35.58
C VAL A 180 -21.10 20.57 -36.95
N SER A 181 -19.99 19.88 -37.25
CA SER A 181 -19.36 19.99 -38.58
C SER A 181 -20.19 19.34 -39.69
N LEU A 182 -20.84 18.20 -39.42
CA LEU A 182 -21.77 17.54 -40.35
C LEU A 182 -23.09 18.31 -40.47
N GLY A 183 -23.54 18.93 -39.38
CA GLY A 183 -24.73 19.79 -39.32
C GLY A 183 -24.52 21.21 -39.88
N LYS A 184 -23.38 21.50 -40.53
CA LYS A 184 -23.24 22.69 -41.37
C LYS A 184 -24.12 22.52 -42.60
N LEU A 185 -25.39 22.94 -42.49
CA LEU A 185 -26.26 23.07 -43.66
C LEU A 185 -25.52 23.88 -44.73
N TYR A 186 -25.56 23.38 -45.96
CA TYR A 186 -25.04 24.09 -47.12
C TYR A 186 -25.83 25.40 -47.30
N GLU A 187 -25.13 26.48 -47.63
CA GLU A 187 -25.77 27.77 -47.92
C GLU A 187 -26.60 27.66 -49.21
N THR A 188 -27.91 27.48 -49.05
CA THR A 188 -28.86 27.56 -50.17
C THR A 188 -28.86 28.97 -50.77
N ARG A 189 -29.26 29.09 -52.04
CA ARG A 189 -29.44 30.39 -52.71
C ARG A 189 -30.35 31.34 -51.92
N SER A 190 -31.36 30.82 -51.21
CA SER A 190 -32.22 31.61 -50.33
C SER A 190 -31.53 32.10 -49.05
N SER A 191 -30.64 31.31 -48.45
CA SER A 191 -29.78 31.77 -47.33
C SER A 191 -28.82 32.88 -47.78
N GLN A 192 -28.19 32.70 -48.94
CA GLN A 192 -27.30 33.70 -49.53
C GLN A 192 -28.03 35.03 -49.81
N LEU A 193 -29.24 34.97 -50.40
CA LEU A 193 -30.07 36.16 -50.65
C LEU A 193 -30.52 36.86 -49.36
N ARG A 194 -30.80 36.11 -48.28
CA ARG A 194 -31.12 36.71 -46.95
C ARG A 194 -29.94 37.44 -46.32
N LYS A 195 -28.70 37.03 -46.63
CA LYS A 195 -27.47 37.65 -46.13
C LYS A 195 -26.96 38.80 -47.00
N TYR A 196 -27.38 38.84 -48.26
CA TYR A 196 -26.98 39.89 -49.20
C TYR A 196 -27.63 41.23 -48.82
N LYS A 197 -26.79 42.16 -48.33
CA LYS A 197 -27.17 43.57 -48.16
C LYS A 197 -26.79 44.32 -49.45
N PRO A 198 -27.73 44.98 -50.16
CA PRO A 198 -27.38 45.76 -51.35
C PRO A 198 -26.46 46.93 -50.96
N PRO A 199 -25.45 47.28 -51.78
CA PRO A 199 -24.60 48.42 -51.50
C PRO A 199 -25.40 49.72 -51.66
N VAL A 200 -25.56 50.47 -50.58
CA VAL A 200 -26.29 51.75 -50.59
C VAL A 200 -25.32 52.90 -50.41
N LYS A 201 -25.48 53.94 -51.23
CA LYS A 201 -24.78 55.22 -51.04
C LYS A 201 -25.28 55.85 -49.73
N LEU A 202 -24.37 55.95 -48.76
CA LEU A 202 -24.60 56.69 -47.52
C LEU A 202 -24.49 58.18 -47.82
N ASP A 203 -25.58 58.75 -48.33
CA ASP A 203 -25.68 60.20 -48.45
C ASP A 203 -25.69 60.80 -47.04
N ALA A 204 -24.97 61.91 -46.86
CA ALA A 204 -24.89 62.59 -45.56
C ALA A 204 -26.30 62.89 -45.02
N LEU A 205 -26.49 62.69 -43.71
CA LEU A 205 -27.73 63.07 -43.06
C LEU A 205 -27.97 64.57 -43.29
N TRP A 206 -29.22 64.94 -43.61
CA TRP A 206 -29.57 66.33 -43.84
C TRP A 206 -29.26 67.15 -42.59
N HIS A 207 -28.43 68.17 -42.76
CA HIS A 207 -27.98 69.06 -41.69
C HIS A 207 -28.37 70.49 -42.03
N MET A 208 -29.01 71.21 -41.11
CA MET A 208 -29.25 72.63 -41.30
C MET A 208 -27.93 73.39 -41.45
N PRO A 209 -27.77 74.27 -42.46
CA PRO A 209 -26.56 75.06 -42.65
C PRO A 209 -26.17 75.90 -41.43
N HIS A 210 -27.17 76.47 -40.74
CA HIS A 210 -26.97 77.31 -39.56
C HIS A 210 -26.23 76.58 -38.41
N PHE A 211 -26.47 75.27 -38.25
CA PHE A 211 -25.88 74.48 -37.17
C PHE A 211 -24.57 73.78 -37.53
N GLN A 212 -24.06 73.88 -38.76
CA GLN A 212 -22.82 73.17 -39.17
C GLN A 212 -21.58 73.54 -38.33
N LYS A 213 -21.58 74.72 -37.71
CA LYS A 213 -20.48 75.21 -36.85
C LYS A 213 -20.67 74.93 -35.36
N VAL A 214 -21.81 74.37 -34.95
CA VAL A 214 -22.19 74.17 -33.54
C VAL A 214 -22.17 72.67 -33.24
N GLY A 215 -21.35 72.26 -32.27
CA GLY A 215 -21.29 70.86 -31.84
C GLY A 215 -22.53 70.42 -31.05
N PRO A 216 -22.77 69.10 -30.93
CA PRO A 216 -23.83 68.58 -30.07
C PRO A 216 -23.58 68.95 -28.60
N GLN A 217 -24.55 69.62 -27.99
CA GLN A 217 -24.46 70.11 -26.60
C GLN A 217 -24.93 69.08 -25.56
N LEU A 218 -25.52 67.97 -26.01
CA LEU A 218 -25.93 66.82 -25.20
C LEU A 218 -25.43 65.54 -25.89
N ASP A 219 -24.75 64.67 -25.14
CA ASP A 219 -24.56 63.28 -25.56
C ASP A 219 -25.61 62.42 -24.85
N THR A 220 -26.44 61.72 -25.63
CA THR A 220 -27.51 60.87 -25.13
C THR A 220 -27.09 59.42 -24.95
N PHE A 221 -25.85 59.06 -25.32
CA PHE A 221 -25.33 57.71 -25.18
C PHE A 221 -24.58 57.52 -23.85
N PRO A 222 -24.84 56.42 -23.10
CA PRO A 222 -24.10 56.13 -21.86
C PRO A 222 -22.59 55.88 -22.05
N SER A 223 -22.18 55.51 -23.26
CA SER A 223 -20.79 55.20 -23.61
C SER A 223 -20.55 55.47 -25.10
N GLU A 224 -19.33 55.86 -25.46
CA GLU A 224 -18.92 55.97 -26.86
C GLU A 224 -19.05 54.63 -27.62
N ALA A 225 -18.85 53.49 -26.95
CA ALA A 225 -19.06 52.18 -27.55
C ALA A 225 -20.53 51.97 -27.97
N ASP A 226 -21.48 52.51 -27.21
CA ASP A 226 -22.91 52.42 -27.52
C ASP A 226 -23.33 53.44 -28.59
N ARG A 227 -22.71 54.63 -28.58
CA ARG A 227 -22.81 55.60 -29.69
C ARG A 227 -22.40 54.99 -31.02
N GLN A 228 -21.21 54.36 -31.08
CA GLN A 228 -20.72 53.68 -32.28
C GLN A 228 -21.63 52.51 -32.69
N ARG A 229 -22.15 51.74 -31.72
CA ARG A 229 -23.09 50.64 -31.96
C ARG A 229 -24.41 51.12 -32.56
N ALA A 230 -24.95 52.23 -32.07
CA ALA A 230 -26.18 52.84 -32.58
C ALA A 230 -26.02 53.38 -34.01
N PHE A 231 -24.95 54.13 -34.29
CA PHE A 231 -24.66 54.59 -35.65
C PHE A 231 -24.43 53.43 -36.62
N LYS A 232 -23.76 52.37 -36.18
CA LYS A 232 -23.59 51.15 -36.99
C LYS A 232 -24.93 50.46 -37.29
N ALA A 233 -25.80 50.32 -36.31
CA ALA A 233 -27.15 49.78 -36.52
C ALA A 233 -27.96 50.63 -37.52
N GLN A 234 -27.90 51.96 -37.40
CA GLN A 234 -28.54 52.88 -38.35
C GLN A 234 -28.00 52.73 -39.78
N GLN A 235 -26.69 52.55 -39.95
CA GLN A 235 -26.08 52.26 -41.27
C GLN A 235 -26.52 50.90 -41.82
N GLU A 236 -26.61 49.87 -40.97
CA GLU A 236 -27.06 48.54 -41.38
C GLU A 236 -28.55 48.49 -41.81
N GLU A 237 -29.39 49.32 -41.20
CA GLU A 237 -30.81 49.47 -41.54
C GLU A 237 -31.09 50.43 -42.73
N TYR A 238 -30.11 51.23 -43.13
CA TYR A 238 -30.28 52.30 -44.13
C TYR A 238 -30.87 51.79 -45.46
N ALA A 239 -30.52 50.56 -45.86
CA ALA A 239 -31.05 49.90 -47.05
C ALA A 239 -32.57 49.61 -46.96
N VAL A 240 -33.07 49.27 -45.78
CA VAL A 240 -34.51 49.00 -45.55
C VAL A 240 -35.29 50.31 -45.53
N ARG A 241 -34.73 51.35 -44.87
CA ARG A 241 -35.39 52.65 -44.66
C ARG A 241 -35.53 53.50 -45.94
N ARG A 242 -34.74 53.24 -46.99
CA ARG A 242 -34.71 54.05 -48.24
C ARG A 242 -35.64 53.53 -49.36
N GLY A 243 -36.38 52.44 -49.14
CA GLY A 243 -37.30 51.87 -50.14
C GLY A 243 -38.46 52.80 -50.54
N THR A 244 -39.16 52.47 -51.64
CA THR A 244 -40.21 53.31 -52.26
C THR A 244 -41.30 53.78 -51.30
N LEU A 245 -41.65 52.95 -50.30
CA LEU A 245 -42.65 53.27 -49.29
C LEU A 245 -42.13 54.19 -48.16
N ARG A 246 -40.80 54.30 -47.95
CA ARG A 246 -40.12 55.08 -46.88
C ARG A 246 -40.64 54.90 -45.44
N MET A 247 -41.56 53.98 -45.21
CA MET A 247 -42.10 53.60 -43.92
C MET A 247 -41.14 52.58 -43.28
N GLY A 248 -40.69 52.84 -42.05
CA GLY A 248 -40.00 51.80 -41.27
C GLY A 248 -40.96 50.64 -41.00
N ASN A 249 -40.43 49.41 -40.92
CA ASN A 249 -41.22 48.17 -40.72
C ASN A 249 -41.75 48.03 -39.27
N TYR A 250 -42.41 49.06 -38.76
CA TYR A 250 -43.14 49.09 -37.48
C TYR A 250 -44.63 49.33 -37.71
N THR A 251 -45.21 48.64 -38.69
CA THR A 251 -46.66 48.49 -38.83
C THR A 251 -46.95 47.00 -38.95
N HIS A 252 -47.38 46.39 -37.85
CA HIS A 252 -48.05 45.10 -37.90
C HIS A 252 -49.41 45.26 -38.60
N LEU A 253 -49.67 44.38 -39.57
CA LEU A 253 -50.99 43.94 -40.00
C LEU A 253 -50.95 42.41 -40.01
#